data_AF-A0AB33AGX4-F1
#
_entry.id   AF-A0AB33AGX4-F1
#
_cell.length_a   1.000
_cell.length_b   1.000
_cell.length_c   1.000
_cell.angle_alpha   90.00
_cell.angle_beta   90.00
_cell.angle_gamma   90.00
#
_symmetry.space_group_name_H-M   'P 1'
#
loop_
_entity.id
_entity.type
_entity.pdbx_description
1 polymer ?
#
loop_
_entity_poly.entity_id
_entity_poly.type
_entity_poly.pdbx_seq_one_letter_code
_entity_poly.pdbx_strand_id
1 'polypeptide(L)' 'MMERLSVGRTMVFELMANGELQSVKVGRRRLVSESAINEYISRLEAGVA' A
#
# COMPACT_ATOMS: atom_id res chain seq x y z
N MET A 1 -0.79 -10.21 1.46
CA MET A 1 -0.38 -8.78 1.42
C MET A 1 0.95 -8.58 2.15
N MET A 2 1.01 -8.87 3.45
CA MET A 2 2.20 -8.69 4.30
C MET A 2 3.46 -9.44 3.79
N GLU A 3 3.29 -10.52 3.05
CA GLU A 3 4.41 -11.31 2.49
C GLU A 3 5.06 -10.70 1.25
N ARG A 4 4.37 -9.81 0.52
CA ARG A 4 4.89 -9.27 -0.77
C ARG A 4 5.65 -7.97 -0.65
N LEU A 5 5.36 -7.19 0.39
CA LEU A 5 6.02 -5.90 0.62
C LEU A 5 7.06 -5.98 1.75
N SER A 6 6.97 -6.98 2.65
CA SER A 6 7.74 -7.02 3.90
C SER A 6 7.68 -5.71 4.71
N VAL A 7 6.64 -4.89 4.45
CA VAL A 7 6.39 -3.63 5.15
C VAL A 7 5.63 -3.94 6.43
N GLY A 8 6.12 -3.41 7.55
CA GLY A 8 5.48 -3.58 8.85
C GLY A 8 4.03 -3.10 8.84
N ARG A 9 3.16 -3.77 9.60
CA ARG A 9 1.71 -3.45 9.62
C ARG A 9 1.45 -1.97 9.90
N THR A 10 2.28 -1.35 10.75
CA THR A 10 2.20 0.07 11.11
C THR A 10 2.34 0.96 9.88
N MET A 11 3.38 0.75 9.08
CA MET A 11 3.61 1.50 7.84
C MET A 11 2.47 1.31 6.84
N VAL A 12 1.90 0.10 6.73
CA VAL A 12 0.73 -0.13 5.87
C VAL A 12 -0.47 0.69 6.35
N PHE A 13 -0.72 0.75 7.66
CA PHE A 13 -1.79 1.58 8.22
C PHE A 13 -1.54 3.08 8.05
N GLU A 14 -0.30 3.53 8.21
CA GLU A 14 0.08 4.93 7.97
C GLU A 14 -0.11 5.33 6.51
N LEU A 15 0.31 4.49 5.56
CA LEU A 15 0.13 4.74 4.13
C LEU A 15 -1.34 4.71 3.71
N MET A 16 -2.15 3.83 4.32
CA MET A 16 -3.60 3.84 4.12
C MET A 16 -4.26 5.09 4.73
N ALA A 17 -3.72 5.62 5.84
CA ALA A 17 -4.23 6.82 6.50
C ALA A 17 -3.84 8.11 5.75
N ASN A 18 -2.61 8.17 5.24
CA ASN A 18 -2.12 9.25 4.37
C ASN A 18 -2.74 9.23 2.97
N GLY A 19 -3.42 8.14 2.59
CA GLY A 19 -4.04 7.99 1.27
C GLY A 19 -3.04 7.62 0.16
N GLU A 20 -1.79 7.31 0.51
CA GLU A 20 -0.75 6.89 -0.41
C GLU A 20 -0.95 5.45 -0.91
N LEU A 21 -1.59 4.61 -0.09
CA LEU A 21 -1.93 3.25 -0.48
C LEU A 21 -3.43 3.13 -0.73
N GLN A 22 -3.81 2.98 -2.01
CA GLN A 22 -5.21 2.78 -2.37
C GLN A 22 -5.73 1.44 -1.84
N SER A 23 -6.60 1.52 -0.84
CA SER A 23 -7.32 0.37 -0.31
C SER A 23 -8.78 0.40 -0.76
N VAL A 24 -9.27 -0.72 -1.24
CA VAL A 24 -10.68 -0.94 -1.59
C VAL A 24 -11.35 -1.65 -0.43
N LYS A 25 -12.48 -1.12 0.04
CA LYS A 25 -13.29 -1.79 1.05
C LYS A 25 -14.07 -2.93 0.38
N VAL A 26 -13.76 -4.18 0.74
CA VAL A 26 -14.47 -5.36 0.25
C VAL A 26 -15.17 -6.04 1.43
N GLY A 27 -16.44 -5.71 1.58
CA GLY A 27 -17.27 -6.16 2.72
C GLY A 27 -16.76 -5.64 4.06
N ARG A 28 -16.39 -6.56 4.96
CA ARG A 28 -15.85 -6.26 6.30
C ARG A 28 -14.32 -6.09 6.35
N ARG A 29 -13.61 -6.37 5.25
CA ARG A 29 -12.15 -6.24 5.16
C ARG A 29 -11.76 -5.15 4.17
N ARG A 30 -10.64 -4.46 4.41
CA ARG A 30 -9.98 -3.65 3.38
C ARG A 30 -9.01 -4.56 2.62
N LEU A 31 -9.13 -4.55 1.30
CA LEU A 31 -8.19 -5.18 0.39
C LEU A 31 -7.37 -4.08 -0.27
N VAL A 32 -6.10 -4.34 -0.48
CA VAL A 32 -5.24 -3.48 -1.28
C VAL A 32 -4.97 -4.23 -2.56
N SER A 33 -5.25 -3.61 -3.69
CA SER A 33 -5.02 -4.20 -5.01
C SER A 33 -3.53 -4.26 -5.30
N GLU A 34 -3.06 -5.29 -6.01
CA GLU A 34 -1.66 -5.38 -6.43
C GLU A 34 -1.20 -4.17 -7.25
N SER A 35 -2.07 -3.66 -8.13
CA SER A 35 -1.79 -2.46 -8.92
C SER A 35 -1.47 -1.25 -8.03
N ALA A 36 -2.18 -1.08 -6.91
CA ALA A 36 -1.94 0.00 -5.96
C ALA A 36 -0.58 -0.13 -5.26
N ILE A 37 -0.13 -1.35 -5.01
CA ILE A 37 1.21 -1.62 -4.48
C ILE A 37 2.27 -1.24 -5.51
N ASN A 38 2.10 -1.69 -6.75
CA ASN A 38 3.07 -1.42 -7.82
C ASN A 38 3.17 0.08 -8.11
N GLU A 39 2.04 0.80 -8.14
CA GLU A 39 2.07 2.27 -8.26
C GLU A 39 2.76 2.94 -7.08
N TYR A 40 2.55 2.44 -5.85
CA TYR A 40 3.21 2.96 -4.67
C TYR A 40 4.74 2.73 -4.73
N ILE A 41 5.18 1.53 -5.07
CA ILE A 41 6.60 1.21 -5.26
C ILE A 41 7.19 2.06 -6.40
N SER A 42 6.50 2.18 -7.52
CA SER A 42 6.96 2.97 -8.66
C SER A 42 7.11 4.45 -8.31
N ARG A 43 6.21 5.01 -7.49
CA ARG A 43 6.35 6.37 -6.95
C ARG A 43 7.53 6.51 -5.99
N LEU A 44 7.77 5.52 -5.14
CA LEU A 44 8.94 5.50 -4.25
C LEU A 44 10.24 5.45 -5.06
N GLU A 45 10.35 4.56 -6.04
CA GLU A 45 11.53 4.48 -6.92
C GLU A 45 11.71 5.75 -7.75
N ALA A 46 10.62 6.38 -8.22
CA ALA A 46 10.69 7.64 -8.95
C ALA A 46 11.03 8.85 -8.05
N GLY A 47 10.76 8.77 -6.74
CA GLY A 47 11.06 9.82 -5.76
C GLY A 47 12.42 9.66 -5.07
N VAL A 48 13.11 8.54 -5.30
CA VAL A 48 14.49 8.31 -4.83
C VAL A 48 15.44 8.63 -5.98
N ALA A 49 15.89 9.88 -6.01
CA ALA A 49 17.10 10.34 -6.69
C ALA A 49 18.23 10.49 -5.67
#